data_AF-A0A917KJC1-F1
#
_entry.id   AF-A0A917KJC1-F1
#
_cell.length_a   1.000
_cell.length_b   1.000
_cell.length_c   1.000
_cell.angle_alpha   90.00
_cell.angle_beta   90.00
_cell.angle_gamma   90.00
#
_symmetry.space_group_name_H-M   'P 1'
#
loop_
_entity.id
_entity.type
_entity.pdbx_description
1 polymer ?
#
loop_
_entity_poly.entity_id
_entity_poly.type
_entity_poly.pdbx_seq_one_letter_code
_entity_poly.pdbx_strand_id
1 'polypeptide(L)' 'MKLRDFMLARELSEAQLGRLLGIGQATVNRYVRGERIPRPEVMRRIVEVTKGAVGPADFYDLPVAESVASTAKVA' A
#
# COMPACT_ATOMS: atom_id res chain seq x y z
N MET A 1 -1.85 6.27 1.45
CA MET A 1 -2.89 5.55 2.21
C MET A 1 -2.62 4.05 2.07
N LYS A 2 -2.74 3.24 3.13
CA LYS A 2 -2.50 1.79 2.98
C LYS A 2 -3.65 1.12 2.21
N LEU A 3 -3.34 0.03 1.51
CA LEU A 3 -4.34 -0.70 0.72
C LEU A 3 -5.53 -1.19 1.58
N ARG A 4 -5.26 -1.58 2.84
CA ARG A 4 -6.29 -1.95 3.81
C ARG A 4 -7.29 -0.82 4.06
N ASP A 5 -6.78 0.40 4.28
CA ASP A 5 -7.61 1.56 4.61
C ASP A 5 -8.50 1.93 3.42
N PHE A 6 -7.96 1.86 2.22
CA PHE A 6 -8.74 2.06 0.98
C PHE A 6 -9.89 1.05 0.88
N MET A 7 -9.63 -0.22 1.19
CA MET A 7 -10.66 -1.26 1.15
C MET A 7 -11.76 -1.02 2.17
N LEU A 8 -11.40 -0.64 3.40
CA LEU A 8 -12.37 -0.31 4.45
C LEU A 8 -13.23 0.90 4.06
N ALA A 9 -12.62 1.97 3.56
CA ALA A 9 -13.33 3.17 3.12
C ALA A 9 -14.29 2.94 1.93
N ARG A 10 -14.10 1.83 1.19
CA ARG A 10 -14.92 1.45 0.04
C ARG A 10 -15.78 0.21 0.31
N GLU A 11 -15.80 -0.29 1.54
CA GLU A 11 -16.51 -1.51 1.93
C GLU A 11 -16.18 -2.73 1.03
N LEU A 12 -14.92 -2.83 0.60
CA LEU A 12 -14.43 -3.90 -0.26
C LEU A 12 -13.81 -5.04 0.56
N SER A 13 -14.27 -6.26 0.32
CA SER A 13 -13.55 -7.48 0.71
C SER A 13 -12.33 -7.72 -0.19
N GLU A 14 -11.38 -8.52 0.31
CA GLU A 14 -10.21 -8.93 -0.47
C GLU A 14 -10.58 -9.68 -1.75
N ALA A 15 -11.68 -10.45 -1.71
CA ALA A 15 -12.18 -11.17 -2.88
C ALA A 15 -12.76 -10.22 -3.94
N GLN A 16 -13.49 -9.18 -3.51
CA GLN A 16 -13.98 -8.13 -4.43
C GLN A 16 -12.82 -7.37 -5.06
N LEU A 17 -11.84 -6.93 -4.26
CA LEU A 17 -10.67 -6.25 -4.80
C LEU A 17 -9.85 -7.16 -5.73
N GLY A 18 -9.71 -8.44 -5.39
CA GLY A 18 -9.04 -9.42 -6.25
C GLY A 18 -9.70 -9.52 -7.63
N ARG A 19 -11.03 -9.59 -7.68
CA ARG A 19 -11.77 -9.56 -8.96
C ARG A 19 -11.53 -8.27 -9.75
N LEU A 20 -11.51 -7.11 -9.10
CA LEU A 20 -11.23 -5.83 -9.76
C LEU A 20 -9.81 -5.77 -10.35
N LEU A 21 -8.84 -6.40 -9.69
CA LEU A 21 -7.44 -6.41 -10.09
C LEU A 21 -7.07 -7.60 -11.00
N GLY A 22 -7.98 -8.55 -11.20
CA GLY A 22 -7.73 -9.79 -11.93
C GLY A 22 -6.74 -10.73 -11.23
N ILE A 23 -6.75 -10.77 -9.89
CA ILE A 23 -5.88 -11.63 -9.07
C ILE A 23 -6.67 -12.37 -7.97
N GLY A 24 -6.08 -13.43 -7.42
CA GLY A 24 -6.71 -14.18 -6.32
C GLY A 24 -6.79 -13.39 -5.01
N GLN A 25 -7.82 -13.68 -4.19
CA GLN A 25 -7.99 -13.10 -2.86
C GLN A 25 -6.75 -13.28 -1.97
N ALA A 26 -6.14 -14.47 -1.96
CA ALA A 26 -4.92 -14.73 -1.19
C ALA A 26 -3.74 -13.82 -1.59
N THR A 27 -3.68 -13.40 -2.87
CA THR A 27 -2.67 -12.45 -3.33
C THR A 27 -2.93 -11.05 -2.76
N VAL A 28 -4.20 -10.62 -2.73
CA VAL A 28 -4.61 -9.37 -2.08
C VAL A 28 -4.31 -9.39 -0.58
N ASN A 29 -4.60 -10.50 0.11
CA ASN A 29 -4.30 -10.66 1.53
C ASN A 29 -2.81 -10.43 1.85
N ARG A 30 -1.91 -11.02 1.05
CA ARG A 30 -0.46 -10.81 1.20
C ARG A 30 -0.04 -9.36 1.03
N TYR A 31 -0.68 -8.64 0.10
CA TYR A 31 -0.44 -7.21 -0.10
C TYR A 31 -0.94 -6.37 1.07
N VAL A 32 -2.14 -6.65 1.56
CA VAL A 32 -2.74 -5.99 2.72
C VAL A 32 -1.93 -6.20 3.99
N ARG A 33 -1.28 -7.36 4.12
CA ARG A 33 -0.42 -7.71 5.27
C ARG A 33 1.04 -7.24 5.11
N GLY A 34 1.42 -6.65 3.98
CA GLY A 34 2.80 -6.24 3.71
C GLY A 34 3.76 -7.41 3.47
N GLU A 35 3.28 -8.65 3.35
CA GLU A 35 4.10 -9.84 3.11
C GLU A 35 4.67 -9.88 1.68
N ARG A 36 4.12 -9.08 0.78
CA ARG A 36 4.54 -9.01 -0.61
C ARG A 36 4.32 -7.63 -1.21
N ILE A 37 5.27 -7.21 -2.04
CA ILE A 37 5.12 -6.04 -2.92
C ILE A 37 4.50 -6.49 -4.26
N PRO A 38 3.46 -5.81 -4.77
CA PRO A 38 2.90 -6.10 -6.09
C PRO A 38 3.95 -5.98 -7.20
N ARG A 39 3.86 -6.86 -8.21
CA ARG A 39 4.65 -6.73 -9.44
C ARG A 39 4.18 -5.50 -10.23
N PRO A 40 5.01 -4.94 -11.13
CA PRO A 40 4.68 -3.70 -11.84
C PRO A 40 3.31 -3.69 -12.52
N GLU A 41 2.92 -4.80 -13.15
CA GLU A 41 1.60 -4.93 -13.79
C GLU A 41 0.44 -4.79 -12.81
N VAL A 42 0.52 -5.46 -11.66
CA VAL A 42 -0.52 -5.40 -10.61
C VAL A 42 -0.49 -4.06 -9.90
N MET A 43 0.69 -3.49 -9.68
CA MET A 43 0.84 -2.16 -9.10
C MET A 43 0.13 -1.09 -9.94
N ARG A 44 0.28 -1.14 -11.26
CA ARG A 44 -0.43 -0.25 -12.18
C ARG A 44 -1.95 -0.40 -12.04
N ARG A 45 -2.48 -1.63 -12.01
CA ARG A 45 -3.92 -1.87 -11.79
C ARG A 45 -4.41 -1.33 -10.44
N ILE A 46 -3.60 -1.46 -9.39
CA ILE A 46 -3.92 -0.90 -8.07
C ILE A 46 -4.03 0.63 -8.15
N VAL A 47 -3.05 1.29 -8.76
CA VAL A 47 -3.09 2.76 -8.93
C VAL A 47 -4.31 3.19 -9.74
N GLU A 48 -4.65 2.47 -10.82
CA GLU A 48 -5.82 2.75 -11.65
C GLU A 48 -7.15 2.57 -10.89
N VAL A 49 -7.36 1.42 -10.25
CA VAL A 49 -8.59 1.10 -9.50
C VAL A 49 -8.77 2.03 -8.29
N THR A 50 -7.67 2.39 -7.63
CA THR A 50 -7.69 3.29 -6.48
C THR A 50 -7.66 4.77 -6.86
N LYS A 51 -7.58 5.10 -8.16
CA LYS A 51 -7.43 6.47 -8.68
C LYS A 51 -6.28 7.23 -8.02
N GLY A 52 -5.16 6.53 -7.78
CA GLY A 52 -3.97 7.08 -7.14
C GLY A 52 -4.05 7.23 -5.62
N ALA A 53 -5.13 6.81 -4.96
CA ALA A 53 -5.21 6.85 -3.50
C ALA A 53 -4.19 5.91 -2.83
N VAL A 54 -3.86 4.80 -3.50
CA VAL A 54 -2.82 3.86 -3.07
C VAL A 54 -1.73 3.82 -4.15
N GLY A 55 -0.52 4.22 -3.77
CA GLY A 55 0.66 4.25 -4.64
C GLY A 55 1.74 3.25 -4.23
N PRO A 56 2.82 3.12 -5.02
CA PRO A 56 3.91 2.19 -4.73
C PRO A 56 4.55 2.40 -3.35
N ALA A 57 4.71 3.66 -2.92
CA ALA A 57 5.30 4.01 -1.63
C ALA A 57 4.47 3.46 -0.45
N ASP A 58 3.15 3.29 -0.60
CA ASP A 58 2.28 2.78 0.45
C ASP A 58 2.52 1.30 0.78
N PHE A 59 3.26 0.56 -0.06
CA PHE A 59 3.62 -0.84 0.18
C PHE A 59 4.90 -1.02 0.99
N TYR A 60 5.60 0.07 1.33
CA TYR A 60 6.81 0.02 2.13
C TYR A 60 6.54 0.64 3.51
N ASP A 61 6.90 -0.11 4.56
CA ASP A 61 6.93 0.39 5.93
C ASP A 61 8.37 0.78 6.25
N LEU A 62 8.82 1.89 5.62
CA LEU A 62 10.11 2.46 5.94
C LEU A 62 10.02 3.08 7.34
N PRO A 63 10.90 2.71 8.29
CA PRO A 63 11.01 3.45 9.52
C PRO A 63 11.33 4.89 9.13
N VAL A 64 10.52 5.83 9.60
CA VAL A 64 10.86 7.24 9.47
C VAL A 64 12.14 7.41 10.25
N ALA A 65 13.26 7.58 9.55
CA ALA A 65 14.50 7.97 10.19
C ALA A 65 14.16 9.27 10.92
N GLU A 66 14.15 9.24 12.25
CA GLU A 66 14.01 10.45 13.05
C GLU A 66 15.02 11.44 12.49
N SER A 67 14.51 12.52 11.90
CA SER A 67 15.35 13.48 11.20
C SER A 67 16.41 14.00 12.17
N VAL A 68 17.66 14.04 11.70
CA VAL A 68 18.85 14.53 12.41
C VAL A 68 18.77 16.05 12.64
N ALA A 69 17.72 16.52 13.32
CA ALA A 69 17.50 17.91 13.70
C ALA A 69 17.60 18.04 15.22
N SER A 70 18.72 17.56 15.79
CA SER A 70 19.15 17.92 17.15
C SER A 70 20.67 17.88 17.28
N THR A 71 21.38 18.60 16.41
CA THR A 71 22.78 18.98 16.66
C THR A 71 23.06 20.36 16.05
N ALA A 72 22.36 21.36 16.57
CA ALA A 72 22.78 22.76 16.50
C ALA A 72 22.40 23.44 17.81
N LYS A 73 22.95 22.95 18.92
CA LYS A 73 23.13 23.72 20.14
C LYS A 73 24.48 23.32 20.71
N VAL A 74 25.28 24.34 21.03
CA VAL A 74 26.62 24.31 21.67
C VAL A 74 27.80 24.15 20.72
N ALA A 75 28.31 25.27 20.19
CA ALA A 75 29.57 25.90 20.62
C ALA A 75 29.78 27.21 19.85
#